data_AF-A0A7M1UTT2-F1
#
_entry.id   AF-A0A7M1UTT2-F1
#
_cell.length_a   1.000
_cell.length_b   1.000
_cell.length_c   1.000
_cell.angle_alpha   90.00
_cell.angle_beta   90.00
_cell.angle_gamma   90.00
#
_symmetry.space_group_name_H-M   'P 1'
#
loop_
_entity.id
_entity.type
_entity.pdbx_description
1 polymer ?
#
loop_
_entity_poly.entity_id
_entity_poly.type
_entity_poly.pdbx_seq_one_letter_code
_entity_poly.pdbx_strand_id
1 'polypeptide(L)' 'MVNAPVVSKKDLVVVEKYFFLGAERYRVSVTGTNIIVNVRAGSEEEAIEKALEILGKIRLTDQALEKLRKTSKNQ' A
#
# COMPACT_ATOMS: atom_id res chain seq x y z
N MET A 1 16.19 6.96 -18.90
CA MET A 1 14.87 6.47 -18.47
C MET A 1 14.62 7.03 -17.09
N VAL A 2 13.66 7.95 -16.94
CA VAL A 2 13.38 8.58 -15.65
C VAL A 2 12.72 7.54 -14.76
N ASN A 3 13.31 7.25 -13.60
CA ASN A 3 12.68 6.42 -12.57
C ASN A 3 11.34 7.08 -12.22
N ALA A 4 10.24 6.51 -12.74
CA ALA A 4 8.91 6.97 -12.37
C ALA A 4 8.79 6.86 -10.85
N PRO A 5 8.26 7.88 -10.15
CA PRO A 5 8.15 7.79 -8.72
C PRO A 5 7.23 6.61 -8.38
N VAL A 6 7.67 5.91 -7.34
CA VAL A 6 7.07 4.73 -6.76
C VAL A 6 6.13 5.21 -5.67
N VAL A 7 5.05 4.48 -5.40
CA VAL A 7 4.25 4.66 -4.17
C VAL A 7 5.18 4.92 -2.99
N SER A 8 4.91 5.95 -2.19
CA SER A 8 5.78 6.35 -1.08
C SER A 8 5.09 6.21 0.27
N LYS A 9 5.82 6.32 1.39
CA LYS A 9 5.25 6.17 2.75
C LYS A 9 4.02 7.08 2.97
N LYS A 10 4.01 8.30 2.41
CA LYS A 10 2.88 9.26 2.54
C LYS A 10 1.58 8.79 1.87
N ASP A 11 1.69 7.87 0.90
CA ASP A 11 0.55 7.33 0.16
C ASP A 11 -0.05 6.11 0.87
N LEU A 12 0.52 5.68 2.00
CA LEU A 12 0.14 4.48 2.72
C LEU A 12 -0.43 4.80 4.10
N VAL A 13 -1.48 4.09 4.48
CA VAL A 13 -2.12 4.20 5.79
C VAL A 13 -2.43 2.81 6.31
N VAL A 14 -2.03 2.51 7.55
CA VAL A 14 -2.51 1.32 8.25
C VAL A 14 -3.98 1.54 8.61
N VAL A 15 -4.87 0.69 8.11
CA VAL A 15 -6.32 0.79 8.37
C VAL A 15 -6.82 -0.25 9.36
N GLU A 16 -6.07 -1.33 9.58
CA GLU A 16 -6.44 -2.39 10.50
C GLU A 16 -5.20 -3.17 10.96
N LYS A 17 -5.16 -3.50 12.26
CA LYS A 17 -4.27 -4.51 12.84
C LYS A 17 -5.14 -5.69 13.30
N TYR A 18 -4.76 -6.90 12.92
CA TYR A 18 -5.49 -8.12 13.26
C TYR A 18 -4.53 -9.29 13.52
N PHE A 19 -5.03 -10.32 14.20
CA PHE A 19 -4.29 -11.54 14.48
C PHE A 19 -4.88 -12.69 13.67
N PHE A 20 -4.06 -13.38 12.88
CA PHE A 20 -4.51 -14.48 12.04
C PHE A 20 -3.42 -15.54 11.87
N LEU A 21 -3.77 -16.81 12.16
CA LEU A 21 -2.88 -17.97 12.14
C LEU A 21 -1.60 -17.76 12.98
N GLY A 22 -1.75 -17.30 14.22
CA GLY A 22 -0.61 -17.14 15.14
C GLY A 22 0.31 -15.96 14.81
N ALA A 23 -0.12 -15.05 13.93
CA ALA A 23 0.68 -13.92 13.50
C ALA A 23 -0.10 -12.61 13.52
N GLU A 24 0.56 -11.54 13.98
CA GLU A 24 0.10 -10.17 13.80
C GLU A 24 0.18 -9.78 12.32
N ARG A 25 -0.90 -9.16 11.84
CA ARG A 25 -1.06 -8.73 10.45
C ARG A 25 -1.66 -7.34 10.40
N TYR A 26 -1.30 -6.64 9.34
CA TYR A 26 -1.68 -5.27 9.10
C TYR A 26 -2.29 -5.18 7.71
N ARG A 27 -3.37 -4.40 7.60
CA ARG A 27 -3.94 -3.98 6.32
C ARG A 27 -3.44 -2.58 6.05
N VAL A 28 -2.64 -2.44 4.99
CA VAL A 28 -2.10 -1.15 4.56
C VAL A 28 -2.84 -0.71 3.31
N SER A 29 -3.53 0.42 3.41
CA SER A 29 -4.27 1.02 2.31
C SER A 29 -3.39 1.98 1.51
N VAL A 30 -3.56 1.98 0.19
CA VAL A 30 -3.02 3.03 -0.68
C VAL A 30 -4.06 4.16 -0.81
N THR A 31 -3.76 5.32 -0.23
CA THR A 31 -4.68 6.44 -0.11
C THR A 31 -5.26 6.88 -1.46
N GLY A 32 -6.58 7.03 -1.49
CA GLY A 32 -7.33 7.42 -2.68
C GLY A 32 -7.60 6.26 -3.64
N THR A 33 -7.36 5.02 -3.24
CA THR A 33 -7.70 3.82 -4.02
C THR A 33 -8.36 2.77 -3.11
N ASN A 34 -8.86 1.70 -3.70
CA ASN A 34 -9.31 0.50 -3.00
C ASN A 34 -8.20 -0.56 -2.84
N ILE A 35 -6.94 -0.23 -3.11
CA ILE A 35 -5.81 -1.16 -2.95
C ILE A 35 -5.50 -1.32 -1.47
N ILE A 36 -5.59 -2.56 -0.99
CA ILE A 36 -5.15 -2.98 0.34
C ILE A 36 -4.03 -4.01 0.19
N VAL A 37 -2.91 -3.78 0.87
CA VAL A 37 -1.80 -4.73 0.99
C VAL A 37 -1.83 -5.33 2.38
N ASN A 38 -2.05 -6.65 2.45
CA ASN A 38 -2.05 -7.39 3.71
C ASN A 38 -0.65 -7.91 3.99
N VAL A 39 -0.06 -7.53 5.12
CA VAL A 39 1.29 -7.91 5.51
C VAL A 39 1.34 -8.47 6.92
N ARG A 40 2.23 -9.43 7.15
CA ARG A 40 2.64 -9.84 8.50
C ARG A 40 3.74 -8.90 8.97
N ALA A 41 3.57 -8.29 10.14
CA ALA A 41 4.55 -7.39 10.75
C ALA A 41 4.35 -7.37 12.27
N GLY A 42 5.38 -6.99 13.03
CA GLY A 42 5.32 -6.76 14.47
C GLY A 42 5.13 -5.28 14.85
N SER A 43 5.13 -4.37 13.88
CA SER A 43 4.88 -2.94 14.08
C SER A 43 4.24 -2.30 12.84
N GLU A 44 3.67 -1.10 13.02
CA GLU A 44 3.13 -0.32 11.91
C GLU A 44 4.23 0.14 10.93
N GLU A 45 5.39 0.55 11.43
CA GLU A 45 6.55 0.95 10.60
C GLU A 45 6.96 -0.22 9.68
N GLU A 46 7.11 -1.43 10.24
CA GLU A 46 7.45 -2.63 9.48
C GLU A 46 6.36 -2.98 8.45
N ALA A 47 5.08 -2.78 8.81
CA ALA A 47 3.97 -3.02 7.88
C ALA A 47 4.03 -2.08 6.67
N ILE A 48 4.31 -0.79 6.89
CA ILE A 48 4.46 0.21 5.84
C ILE A 48 5.63 -0.13 4.92
N GLU A 49 6.78 -0.52 5.48
CA GLU A 49 7.98 -0.89 4.70
C GLU A 49 7.75 -2.12 3.82
N LYS A 50 7.11 -3.16 4.37
CA LYS A 50 6.75 -4.36 3.58
C LYS A 50 5.73 -4.06 2.49
N ALA A 51 4.75 -3.19 2.77
CA ALA A 51 3.79 -2.77 1.77
C ALA A 51 4.48 -2.02 0.62
N LEU A 52 5.43 -1.12 0.92
CA LEU A 52 6.23 -0.44 -0.11
C LEU A 52 7.05 -1.41 -0.95
N GLU A 53 7.68 -2.41 -0.34
CA GLU A 53 8.45 -3.42 -1.07
C GLU A 53 7.57 -4.19 -2.07
N ILE A 54 6.37 -4.61 -1.64
CA ILE A 54 5.41 -5.31 -2.50
C ILE A 54 4.95 -4.41 -3.65
N LEU A 55 4.57 -3.16 -3.35
CA LEU A 55 4.10 -2.19 -4.35
C LEU A 55 5.19 -1.81 -5.36
N GLY A 56 6.44 -1.72 -4.91
CA GLY A 56 7.61 -1.53 -5.75
C GLY A 56 7.84 -2.71 -6.70
N LYS A 57 7.67 -3.95 -6.24
CA LYS A 57 7.83 -5.17 -7.06
C LYS A 57 6.81 -5.27 -8.18
N ILE A 58 5.56 -4.85 -7.94
CA ILE A 58 4.51 -4.85 -8.97
C ILE A 58 4.58 -3.62 -9.90
N ARG A 59 5.56 -2.73 -9.69
CA ARG A 59 5.78 -1.50 -10.46
C ARG A 59 4.52 -0.64 -10.55
N LEU A 60 3.83 -0.46 -9.43
CA LEU A 60 2.71 0.49 -9.37
C LEU A 60 3.28 1.91 -9.53
N THR A 61 3.24 2.42 -10.76
CA THR A 61 3.76 3.73 -11.11
C THR A 61 2.81 4.84 -10.66
N ASP A 62 3.33 6.04 -10.44
CA ASP A 62 2.51 7.23 -10.21
C ASP A 62 1.39 7.42 -11.23
N GLN A 63 1.68 7.21 -12.52
CA GLN A 63 0.67 7.36 -13.56
C GLN A 63 -0.47 6.35 -13.42
N ALA A 64 -0.16 5.10 -13.07
CA ALA A 64 -1.17 4.08 -12.82
C ALA A 64 -1.97 4.41 -11.54
N LEU A 65 -1.28 4.86 -10.49
CA LEU A 65 -1.90 5.27 -9.24
C LEU A 65 -2.87 6.44 -9.42
N GLU A 66 -2.48 7.48 -10.17
CA GLU A 66 -3.33 8.63 -10.46
C GLU A 66 -4.58 8.26 -11.28
N LYS A 67 -4.45 7.31 -12.22
CA LYS A 67 -5.61 6.78 -12.95
C LYS A 67 -6.59 6.03 -12.02
N LEU A 68 -6.06 5.23 -11.11
CA LEU A 68 -6.87 4.52 -10.11
C LEU A 68 -7.60 5.51 -9.18
N ARG A 69 -6.91 6.55 -8.71
CA ARG A 69 -7.49 7.61 -7.88
C ARG A 69 -8.64 8.33 -8.55
N LYS A 70 -8.51 8.66 -9.84
CA LYS A 70 -9.59 9.28 -10.63
C LYS A 70 -10.79 8.36 -10.79
N THR A 71 -10.54 7.06 -10.99
CA THR A 71 -11.62 6.06 -11.15
C THR A 71 -12.37 5.85 -9.84
N SER A 72 -11.65 5.79 -8.72
CA SER A 72 -12.24 5.59 -7.38
C SER A 72 -13.08 6.78 -6.89
N LYS A 73 -12.86 8.00 -7.41
CA LYS A 73 -13.66 9.19 -7.08
C LYS A 73 -14.97 9.29 -7.87
N ASN A 74 -15.10 8.52 -8.95
CA ASN A 74 -16.28 8.51 -9.83
C ASN A 74 -17.24 7.35 -9.52
N GLN A 75 -16.98 6.60 -8.44
CA GLN A 75 -17.89 5.61 -7.84
C GLN A 75 -18.57 6.24 -6.63
#